data_AF-A0AAP8U6M4-F1
#
_entry.id   AF-A0AAP8U6M4-F1
#
_cell.length_a   1.000
_cell.length_b   1.000
_cell.length_c   1.000
_cell.angle_alpha   90.00
_cell.angle_beta   90.00
_cell.angle_gamma   90.00
#
_symmetry.space_group_name_H-M   'P 1'
#
loop_
_entity.id
_entity.type
_entity.pdbx_description
1 polymer ?
#
loop_
_entity_poly.entity_id
_entity_poly.type
_entity_poly.pdbx_seq_one_letter_code
_entity_poly.pdbx_strand_id
1 'polypeptide(L)' 'MTYLEQIAKITGQLPLEVLLDINQRIGDWLASGGKEDDPYIQQQLRFAEGFLESNSKTE' A
#
# COMPACT_ATOMS: atom_id res chain seq x y z
N MET A 1 -9.34 1.16 -12.48
CA MET A 1 -8.94 0.62 -11.17
C MET A 1 -7.78 1.46 -10.68
N THR A 2 -7.89 2.11 -9.52
CA THR A 2 -6.86 3.00 -8.94
C THR A 2 -5.74 2.18 -8.29
N TYR A 3 -4.66 2.83 -7.87
CA TYR A 3 -3.62 2.16 -7.07
C TYR A 3 -4.11 1.86 -5.66
N LEU A 4 -4.92 2.76 -5.07
CA LEU A 4 -5.55 2.52 -3.77
C LEU A 4 -6.43 1.28 -3.76
N GLU A 5 -7.25 1.08 -4.80
CA GLU A 5 -8.08 -0.13 -4.93
C GLU A 5 -7.26 -1.42 -5.01
N GLN A 6 -6.05 -1.36 -5.59
CA GLN A 6 -5.14 -2.51 -5.65
C GLN A 6 -4.54 -2.81 -4.28
N ILE A 7 -4.13 -1.77 -3.53
CA ILE A 7 -3.65 -1.90 -2.16
C ILE A 7 -4.73 -2.55 -1.28
N ALA A 8 -5.98 -2.07 -1.38
CA ALA A 8 -7.10 -2.59 -0.61
C ALA A 8 -7.26 -4.12 -0.73
N LYS A 9 -7.01 -4.70 -1.91
CA LYS A 9 -7.10 -6.15 -2.16
C LYS A 9 -6.03 -6.98 -1.45
N ILE A 10 -4.87 -6.39 -1.16
CA ILE A 10 -3.74 -7.10 -0.54
C ILE A 10 -3.55 -6.78 0.95
N THR A 11 -4.29 -5.80 1.50
CA THR A 11 -4.20 -5.40 2.92
C THR A 11 -4.29 -6.55 3.91
N GLY A 12 -5.15 -7.54 3.66
CA GLY A 12 -5.34 -8.69 4.55
C GLY A 12 -4.15 -9.66 4.61
N GLN A 13 -3.16 -9.50 3.73
CA GLN A 13 -1.93 -10.30 3.71
C GLN A 13 -0.75 -9.59 4.38
N LEU A 14 -0.89 -8.29 4.66
CA LEU A 14 0.18 -7.49 5.24
C LEU A 14 0.20 -7.63 6.76
N PRO A 15 1.39 -7.66 7.39
CA PRO A 15 1.49 -7.49 8.84
C PRO A 15 0.85 -6.17 9.29
N LEU A 16 0.31 -6.17 10.51
CA LEU A 16 -0.40 -5.01 11.04
C LEU A 16 0.45 -3.73 11.02
N GLU A 17 1.73 -3.83 11.37
CA GLU A 17 2.65 -2.68 11.37
C GLU A 17 2.82 -2.06 9.97
N VAL A 18 2.93 -2.91 8.94
CA VAL A 18 3.10 -2.49 7.54
C VAL A 18 1.80 -1.87 7.03
N LEU A 19 0.66 -2.49 7.35
CA LEU A 19 -0.66 -1.96 6.98
C LEU A 19 -0.90 -0.57 7.59
N LEU A 20 -0.54 -0.38 8.86
CA LEU A 20 -0.72 0.91 9.54
C LEU A 20 0.13 2.02 8.91
N ASP A 21 1.40 1.75 8.59
CA ASP A 21 2.29 2.72 7.93
C ASP A 21 1.74 3.13 6.55
N ILE A 22 1.36 2.15 5.73
CA ILE A 22 0.79 2.41 4.39
C ILE A 22 -0.51 3.22 4.51
N ASN A 23 -1.40 2.83 5.43
CA ASN A 23 -2.67 3.53 5.62
C ASN A 23 -2.47 4.98 6.08
N GLN A 24 -1.51 5.23 6.97
CA GLN A 24 -1.18 6.59 7.41
C GLN A 24 -0.65 7.44 6.26
N ARG A 25 0.31 6.92 5.48
CA ARG A 25 0.88 7.63 4.32
C ARG A 25 -0.15 7.99 3.27
N ILE A 26 -1.04 7.05 2.96
CA ILE A 26 -2.14 7.27 2.02
C ILE A 26 -3.10 8.32 2.58
N GLY A 27 -3.49 8.20 3.87
CA GLY A 27 -4.35 9.15 4.53
C GLY A 27 -3.80 10.58 4.49
N ASP A 28 -2.52 10.75 4.81
CA ASP A 28 -1.83 12.04 4.76
C ASP A 28 -1.78 12.61 3.33
N TRP A 29 -1.52 11.75 2.33
CA TRP A 29 -1.51 12.16 0.93
C TRP A 29 -2.87 12.65 0.46
N LEU A 30 -3.94 11.89 0.73
CA LEU A 30 -5.30 12.26 0.35
C LEU A 30 -5.75 13.54 1.08
N ALA A 31 -5.42 13.68 2.37
CA ALA A 31 -5.70 14.90 3.13
C ALA A 31 -4.98 16.14 2.58
N SER A 32 -3.82 15.97 1.93
CA SER A 32 -3.09 17.04 1.26
C SER A 32 -3.65 17.44 -0.12
N GLY A 33 -4.70 16.76 -0.59
CA GLY A 33 -5.29 16.95 -1.92
C GLY A 33 -4.75 16.03 -3.01
N GLY A 34 -3.97 15.02 -2.62
CA GLY A 34 -3.53 13.95 -3.51
C GLY A 34 -4.67 13.03 -3.94
N LYS A 35 -4.43 12.27 -5.02
CA LYS A 35 -5.40 11.36 -5.61
C LYS A 35 -5.00 9.90 -5.46
N GLU A 36 -6.00 9.03 -5.53
CA GLU A 36 -5.88 7.57 -5.38
C GLU A 36 -5.07 6.88 -6.50
N ASP A 37 -4.92 7.56 -7.63
CA ASP A 37 -4.18 7.14 -8.83
C ASP A 37 -2.83 7.87 -8.99
N ASP A 38 -2.41 8.64 -7.98
CA ASP A 38 -1.14 9.35 -8.05
C ASP A 38 0.07 8.39 -8.02
N PRO A 39 1.20 8.79 -8.62
CA PRO A 39 2.45 8.04 -8.56
C PRO A 39 2.91 7.72 -7.12
N TYR A 40 2.56 8.57 -6.16
CA TYR A 40 2.84 8.32 -4.75
C TYR A 40 2.11 7.08 -4.22
N ILE A 41 0.82 6.91 -4.55
CA ILE A 41 0.06 5.72 -4.16
C ILE A 41 0.59 4.48 -4.88
N GLN A 42 1.02 4.62 -6.14
CA GLN A 42 1.71 3.53 -6.86
C GLN A 42 2.98 3.07 -6.15
N GLN A 43 3.70 3.99 -5.50
CA GLN A 43 4.90 3.63 -4.73
C GLN A 43 4.52 2.81 -3.49
N GLN A 44 3.44 3.17 -2.79
CA GLN A 44 2.93 2.39 -1.65
C GLN A 44 2.49 0.99 -2.08
N LEU A 45 1.83 0.87 -3.24
CA LEU A 45 1.45 -0.42 -3.82
C LEU A 45 2.67 -1.31 -4.09
N ARG A 46 3.68 -0.79 -4.79
CA ARG A 46 4.90 -1.54 -5.10
C ARG A 46 5.64 -2.00 -3.85
N PHE A 47 5.66 -1.17 -2.81
CA PHE A 47 6.24 -1.55 -1.53
C PHE A 47 5.46 -2.71 -0.89
N ALA A 48 4.14 -2.63 -0.84
CA ALA A 48 3.29 -3.69 -0.30
C ALA A 48 3.45 -5.02 -1.07
N GLU A 49 3.46 -4.97 -2.41
CA GLU A 49 3.68 -6.14 -3.25
C GLU A 49 5.06 -6.76 -3.02
N GLY A 50 6.11 -5.94 -3.04
CA GLY A 50 7.48 -6.42 -2.82
C GLY A 50 7.70 -6.99 -1.41
N PHE A 51 6.99 -6.44 -0.40
CA PHE A 51 7.00 -6.97 0.96
C PHE A 51 6.41 -8.38 0.99
N LEU A 52 5.25 -8.59 0.34
CA LEU A 52 4.60 -9.90 0.25
C LEU A 52 5.49 -10.91 -0.50
N GLU A 53 6.04 -10.52 -1.66
CA GLU A 53 6.95 -11.38 -2.43
C GLU A 53 8.20 -11.80 -1.65
N SER A 54 8.75 -10.90 -0.81
CA SER A 54 9.90 -11.21 0.03
C SER A 54 9.53 -12.19 1.15
N ASN A 55 8.35 -12.02 1.74
CA ASN A 55 7.90 -12.86 2.85
C ASN A 55 7.52 -14.28 2.37
N SER A 56 6.92 -14.41 1.19
CA SER A 56 6.58 -15.72 0.57
C SER A 56 7.79 -16.58 0.19
N LYS A 57 9.01 -16.05 0.19
CA LYS A 57 10.25 -16.80 -0.11
C LYS A 57 10.94 -17.37 1.14
N THR A 58 10.36 -17.15 2.32
CA THR A 58 10.95 -17.57 3.60
C THR A 58 10.25 -18.82 4.18
N GLU A 59 9.43 -19.51 3.39
CA GLU A 59 8.79 -20.80 3.72
C GLU A 59 9.42 -21.97 2.94
#